data_AF-A0A264YB69-F1
#
_entry.id   AF-A0A264YB69-F1
#
_cell.length_a   1.000
_cell.length_b   1.000
_cell.length_c   1.000
_cell.angle_alpha   90.00
_cell.angle_beta   90.00
_cell.angle_gamma   90.00
#
_symmetry.space_group_name_H-M   'P 1'
#
loop_
_entity.id
_entity.type
_entity.pdbx_description
1 polymer ?
#
loop_
_entity_poly.entity_id
_entity_poly.type
_entity_poly.pdbx_seq_one_letter_code
_entity_poly.pdbx_strand_id
1 'polypeptide(L)'
;MTANVAAQEYKGSAPVSGATYNLYNVGTKQFLGIENGRLVLGGEKVDVTLEAVNDTNTPGFFRLTSPDGTWHADLYGTPSLETDKFSQWRIEPVNGKKDVYAIASRNTEASASLYLYQNEALGRIAAVPQQPSAQFEAAQWKLVYTGEDTPPLYGFDENSKTYENPRDGYAVVSITRTFQPGQWATFCSPVDLTETQLKQLFGDDVQVAELKAQNANELQFVTSHSLKAGVPCIIKVMKPTENNEYLLEDNFTFASQAETVPVNGGTFYGTLSVTKPNFGYALNPNTSAVEPIDNGYVVDAMSAYYVSYLDVVIDCWSLDGTTGIGTITTTTPEGDIYTIGGQKVGSGEKAAKRLQHGVYVVGGKKHAK
;
A
#
# COMPACT_ATOMS: atom_id res chain seq x y z
N MET A 1 2.22 36.24 3.29
CA MET A 1 2.12 35.36 2.10
C MET A 1 1.25 34.19 2.53
N THR A 2 -0.01 34.22 2.15
CA THR A 2 -0.97 33.13 2.38
C THR A 2 -0.57 31.96 1.49
N ALA A 3 -0.27 30.81 2.11
CA ALA A 3 0.00 29.58 1.39
C ALA A 3 -1.25 29.23 0.56
N ASN A 4 -1.08 29.07 -0.75
CA ASN A 4 -2.08 28.45 -1.60
C ASN A 4 -2.21 26.99 -1.15
N VAL A 5 -3.24 26.70 -0.36
CA VAL A 5 -3.66 25.33 -0.06
C VAL A 5 -4.13 24.74 -1.39
N ALA A 6 -3.52 23.64 -1.83
CA ALA A 6 -3.97 22.91 -3.00
C ALA A 6 -5.44 22.51 -2.82
N ALA A 7 -6.26 22.69 -3.85
CA ALA A 7 -7.68 22.30 -3.79
C ALA A 7 -7.77 20.79 -3.54
N GLN A 8 -8.48 20.41 -2.47
CA GLN A 8 -8.71 19.01 -2.14
C GLN A 8 -9.40 18.31 -3.33
N GLU A 9 -8.76 17.30 -3.90
CA GLU A 9 -9.35 16.49 -4.97
C GLU A 9 -10.20 15.38 -4.36
N TYR A 10 -11.53 15.52 -4.47
CA TYR A 10 -12.46 14.48 -4.04
C TYR A 10 -12.58 13.38 -5.10
N LYS A 11 -12.39 12.12 -4.70
CA LYS A 11 -12.63 10.93 -5.54
C LYS A 11 -14.12 10.64 -5.57
N GLY A 12 -14.66 10.40 -6.76
CA GLY A 12 -16.04 9.92 -6.92
C GLY A 12 -16.09 8.40 -6.82
N SER A 13 -17.27 7.87 -6.55
CA SER A 13 -17.53 6.43 -6.48
C SER A 13 -18.73 6.05 -7.34
N ALA A 14 -18.84 4.77 -7.71
CA ALA A 14 -20.01 4.26 -8.39
C ALA A 14 -21.26 4.29 -7.48
N PRO A 15 -22.46 4.55 -8.03
CA PRO A 15 -23.70 4.50 -7.26
C PRO A 15 -24.03 3.05 -6.87
N VAL A 16 -24.21 2.81 -5.57
CA VAL A 16 -24.57 1.51 -4.98
C VAL A 16 -25.88 1.69 -4.21
N SER A 17 -26.77 0.71 -4.30
CA SER A 17 -28.01 0.70 -3.51
C SER A 17 -27.70 0.50 -2.03
N GLY A 18 -28.40 1.22 -1.14
CA GLY A 18 -28.20 1.24 0.30
C GLY A 18 -27.02 2.11 0.77
N ALA A 19 -26.24 2.69 -0.15
CA ALA A 19 -25.08 3.52 0.18
C ALA A 19 -25.44 5.01 0.31
N THR A 20 -24.70 5.71 1.16
CA THR A 20 -24.86 7.15 1.42
C THR A 20 -23.69 7.93 0.83
N TYR A 21 -23.98 9.10 0.24
CA TYR A 21 -22.98 9.95 -0.40
C TYR A 21 -23.27 11.44 -0.14
N ASN A 22 -22.22 12.27 -0.17
CA ASN A 22 -22.31 13.69 -0.41
C ASN A 22 -22.09 13.93 -1.91
N LEU A 23 -22.91 14.79 -2.50
CA LEU A 23 -22.83 15.10 -3.93
C LEU A 23 -21.91 16.30 -4.14
N TYR A 24 -20.77 16.10 -4.81
CA TYR A 24 -19.81 17.14 -5.13
C TYR A 24 -19.97 17.60 -6.58
N ASN A 25 -20.24 18.89 -6.80
CA ASN A 25 -20.34 19.46 -8.14
C ASN A 25 -18.95 19.75 -8.71
N VAL A 26 -18.67 19.26 -9.92
CA VAL A 26 -17.36 19.40 -10.56
C VAL A 26 -17.08 20.84 -10.99
N GLY A 27 -18.07 21.50 -11.60
CA GLY A 27 -17.92 22.86 -12.13
C GLY A 27 -17.69 23.91 -11.04
N THR A 28 -18.50 23.90 -9.98
CA THR A 28 -18.34 24.87 -8.89
C THR A 28 -17.33 24.47 -7.84
N LYS A 29 -16.91 23.20 -7.82
CA LYS A 29 -16.02 22.63 -6.80
C LYS A 29 -16.60 22.71 -5.38
N GLN A 30 -17.90 22.51 -5.25
CA GLN A 30 -18.62 22.59 -3.98
C GLN A 30 -19.50 21.36 -3.76
N PHE A 31 -19.69 20.99 -2.49
CA PHE A 31 -20.71 20.01 -2.12
C PHE A 31 -22.12 20.63 -2.19
N LEU A 32 -23.08 19.78 -2.50
CA LEU A 32 -24.49 20.06 -2.30
C LEU A 32 -24.78 20.15 -0.80
N GLY A 33 -25.44 21.24 -0.42
CA GLY A 33 -25.85 21.54 0.93
C GLY A 33 -27.33 21.85 1.04
N ILE A 34 -27.79 22.01 2.29
CA ILE A 34 -29.11 22.57 2.62
C ILE A 34 -28.92 23.86 3.38
N GLU A 35 -29.60 24.91 2.94
CA GLU A 35 -29.69 26.17 3.65
C GLU A 35 -31.16 26.61 3.70
N ASN A 36 -31.69 26.85 4.91
CA ASN A 36 -33.08 27.26 5.13
C ASN A 36 -34.11 26.33 4.42
N GLY A 37 -33.85 25.01 4.41
CA GLY A 37 -34.73 24.02 3.78
C GLY A 37 -34.68 24.00 2.25
N ARG A 38 -33.69 24.65 1.62
CA ARG A 38 -33.47 24.65 0.16
C ARG A 38 -32.11 24.06 -0.18
N LEU A 39 -32.05 23.32 -1.28
CA LEU A 39 -30.80 22.81 -1.83
C LEU A 39 -29.97 23.94 -2.44
N VAL A 40 -28.71 24.03 -2.02
CA VAL A 40 -27.72 25.03 -2.43
C VAL A 40 -26.37 24.37 -2.71
N LEU A 41 -25.46 25.05 -3.39
CA LEU A 41 -24.06 24.62 -3.51
C LEU A 41 -23.19 25.43 -2.55
N GLY A 42 -22.39 24.72 -1.75
CA GLY A 42 -21.74 25.27 -0.57
C GLY A 42 -22.69 25.29 0.64
N GLY A 43 -22.13 25.19 1.85
CA GLY A 43 -22.89 25.02 3.09
C GLY A 43 -22.60 23.70 3.79
N GLU A 44 -23.45 23.32 4.74
CA GLU A 44 -23.37 22.01 5.41
C GLU A 44 -23.68 20.90 4.41
N LYS A 45 -22.84 19.86 4.38
CA LYS A 45 -22.97 18.76 3.41
C LYS A 45 -24.23 17.97 3.69
N VAL A 46 -24.90 17.53 2.63
CA VAL A 46 -26.08 16.67 2.74
C VAL A 46 -25.71 15.23 2.46
N ASP A 47 -26.03 14.36 3.39
CA ASP A 47 -25.98 12.92 3.19
C ASP A 47 -27.17 12.47 2.36
N VAL A 48 -26.90 11.72 1.28
CA VAL A 48 -27.91 11.23 0.35
C VAL A 48 -27.76 9.72 0.22
N THR A 49 -28.73 8.98 0.73
CA THR A 49 -28.83 7.52 0.57
C THR A 49 -29.50 7.18 -0.75
N LEU A 50 -28.93 6.23 -1.50
CA LEU A 50 -29.44 5.77 -2.79
C LEU A 50 -30.12 4.42 -2.61
N GLU A 51 -31.37 4.29 -3.01
CA GLU A 51 -32.09 3.01 -3.00
C GLU A 51 -32.52 2.62 -4.41
N ALA A 52 -32.04 1.50 -4.92
CA ALA A 52 -32.39 1.03 -6.25
C ALA A 52 -33.89 0.72 -6.36
N VAL A 53 -34.51 1.20 -7.42
CA VAL A 53 -35.90 0.89 -7.75
C VAL A 53 -35.93 -0.42 -8.53
N ASN A 54 -36.16 -1.51 -7.83
CA ASN A 54 -36.25 -2.86 -8.42
C ASN A 54 -37.66 -3.13 -8.96
N ASP A 55 -38.03 -2.47 -10.07
CA ASP A 55 -39.20 -2.85 -10.87
C ASP A 55 -38.74 -3.63 -12.10
N THR A 56 -39.36 -4.79 -12.33
CA THR A 56 -39.20 -5.65 -13.52
C THR A 56 -39.32 -4.91 -14.86
N ASN A 57 -39.96 -3.74 -14.89
CA ASN A 57 -40.22 -2.98 -16.12
C ASN A 57 -39.32 -1.75 -16.31
N THR A 58 -38.52 -1.34 -15.33
CA THR A 58 -37.61 -0.18 -15.51
C THR A 58 -36.37 -0.22 -14.60
N PRO A 59 -35.37 -1.07 -14.91
CA PRO A 59 -34.10 -1.09 -14.16
C PRO A 59 -33.30 0.21 -14.37
N GLY A 60 -32.43 0.55 -13.41
CA GLY A 60 -31.47 1.65 -13.53
C GLY A 60 -31.93 2.99 -12.94
N PHE A 61 -32.94 2.99 -12.06
CA PHE A 61 -33.35 4.17 -11.30
C PHE A 61 -33.11 3.99 -9.79
N PHE A 62 -32.94 5.11 -9.10
CA PHE A 62 -32.74 5.21 -7.66
C PHE A 62 -33.79 6.12 -7.02
N ARG A 63 -34.11 5.88 -5.75
CA ARG A 63 -34.67 6.86 -4.83
C ARG A 63 -33.52 7.49 -4.06
N LEU A 64 -33.52 8.82 -3.96
CA LEU A 64 -32.53 9.58 -3.20
C LEU A 64 -33.21 10.06 -1.90
N THR A 65 -32.59 9.78 -0.76
CA THR A 65 -33.14 10.14 0.56
C THR A 65 -32.09 10.87 1.36
N SER A 66 -32.41 12.07 1.83
CA SER A 66 -31.62 12.80 2.83
C SER A 66 -32.21 12.57 4.23
N PRO A 67 -31.55 13.01 5.32
CA PRO A 67 -32.10 12.89 6.67
C PRO A 67 -33.51 13.49 6.82
N ASP A 68 -33.80 14.56 6.06
CA ASP A 68 -35.10 15.24 6.05
C ASP A 68 -36.19 14.53 5.21
N GLY A 69 -35.82 13.51 4.43
CA GLY A 69 -36.77 12.69 3.67
C GLY A 69 -36.35 12.39 2.22
N THR A 70 -37.23 11.67 1.53
CA THR A 70 -37.02 11.28 0.12
C THR A 70 -37.21 12.48 -0.81
N TRP A 71 -36.33 12.59 -1.79
CA TRP A 71 -36.34 13.68 -2.77
C TRP A 71 -37.28 13.39 -3.93
N HIS A 72 -38.02 14.42 -4.29
CA HIS A 72 -38.94 14.44 -5.41
C HIS A 72 -38.72 15.69 -6.28
N ALA A 73 -39.12 15.66 -7.54
CA ALA A 73 -39.07 16.83 -8.43
C ALA A 73 -40.25 16.86 -9.40
N ASP A 74 -40.70 18.08 -9.73
CA ASP A 74 -41.63 18.35 -10.82
C ASP A 74 -40.90 18.47 -12.16
N LEU A 75 -41.67 18.57 -13.24
CA LEU A 75 -41.14 18.97 -14.53
C LEU A 75 -40.49 20.37 -14.44
N TYR A 76 -39.21 20.44 -14.77
CA TYR A 76 -38.31 21.60 -14.65
C TYR A 76 -38.09 22.10 -13.21
N GLY A 77 -38.55 21.34 -12.22
CA GLY A 77 -38.39 21.64 -10.81
C GLY A 77 -37.03 21.22 -10.26
N THR A 78 -36.61 21.87 -9.18
CA THR A 78 -35.49 21.42 -8.35
C THR A 78 -35.94 20.27 -7.44
N PRO A 79 -35.00 19.47 -6.89
CA PRO A 79 -35.38 18.49 -5.88
C PRO A 79 -36.03 19.17 -4.66
N SER A 80 -37.02 18.49 -4.09
CA SER A 80 -37.87 18.95 -2.98
C SER A 80 -38.33 17.75 -2.14
N LEU A 81 -38.91 17.99 -0.96
CA LEU A 81 -39.47 16.96 -0.08
C LEU A 81 -41.00 16.80 -0.25
N GLU A 82 -41.59 17.44 -1.27
CA GLU A 82 -43.02 17.37 -1.57
C GLU A 82 -43.37 16.00 -2.20
N THR A 83 -44.28 15.27 -1.55
CA THR A 83 -44.53 13.83 -1.84
C THR A 83 -45.49 13.58 -3.02
N ASP A 84 -46.12 14.62 -3.56
CA ASP A 84 -47.03 14.55 -4.72
C ASP A 84 -46.31 14.60 -6.08
N LYS A 85 -44.97 14.51 -6.07
CA LYS A 85 -44.10 14.65 -7.25
C LYS A 85 -43.33 13.37 -7.58
N PHE A 86 -42.48 13.42 -8.61
CA PHE A 86 -41.71 12.25 -9.05
C PHE A 86 -40.47 12.00 -8.17
N SER A 87 -40.33 10.78 -7.63
CA SER A 87 -39.24 10.39 -6.70
C SER A 87 -38.16 9.48 -7.30
N GLN A 88 -38.19 9.23 -8.60
CA GLN A 88 -37.23 8.36 -9.27
C GLN A 88 -36.15 9.17 -9.96
N TRP A 89 -34.90 8.74 -9.80
CA TRP A 89 -33.72 9.44 -10.26
C TRP A 89 -32.82 8.51 -11.06
N ARG A 90 -32.11 9.06 -12.05
CA ARG A 90 -31.09 8.35 -12.81
C ARG A 90 -29.73 8.96 -12.51
N ILE A 91 -28.72 8.11 -12.40
CA ILE A 91 -27.33 8.50 -12.18
C ILE A 91 -26.52 7.86 -13.32
N GLU A 92 -26.12 8.66 -14.29
CA GLU A 92 -25.51 8.20 -15.53
C GLU A 92 -24.04 8.60 -15.60
N PRO A 93 -23.12 7.70 -15.99
CA PRO A 93 -21.72 8.05 -16.15
C PRO A 93 -21.54 9.10 -17.27
N VAL A 94 -20.67 10.07 -17.04
CA VAL A 94 -20.29 11.06 -18.05
C VAL A 94 -19.23 10.44 -18.96
N ASN A 95 -19.51 10.41 -20.26
CA ASN A 95 -18.61 9.78 -21.24
C ASN A 95 -17.18 10.38 -21.17
N GLY A 96 -16.17 9.52 -21.10
CA GLY A 96 -14.77 9.93 -21.03
C GLY A 96 -14.31 10.47 -19.66
N LYS A 97 -15.13 10.38 -18.61
CA LYS A 97 -14.78 10.79 -17.24
C LYS A 97 -15.00 9.61 -16.28
N LYS A 98 -13.94 9.21 -15.56
CA LYS A 98 -14.02 8.15 -14.55
C LYS A 98 -14.68 8.70 -13.29
N ASP A 99 -15.65 7.95 -12.73
CA ASP A 99 -16.35 8.25 -11.47
C ASP A 99 -17.00 9.65 -11.41
N VAL A 100 -17.48 10.13 -12.56
CA VAL A 100 -18.23 11.39 -12.70
C VAL A 100 -19.56 11.10 -13.38
N TYR A 101 -20.63 11.69 -12.86
CA TYR A 101 -22.00 11.34 -13.20
C TYR A 101 -22.86 12.57 -13.51
N ALA A 102 -23.87 12.38 -14.35
CA ALA A 102 -25.00 13.27 -14.49
C ALA A 102 -26.18 12.70 -13.71
N ILE A 103 -26.88 13.54 -12.95
CA ILE A 103 -28.01 13.14 -12.11
C ILE A 103 -29.29 13.72 -12.72
N ALA A 104 -30.32 12.91 -12.93
CA ALA A 104 -31.57 13.36 -13.53
C ALA A 104 -32.81 12.85 -12.77
N SER A 105 -33.84 13.68 -12.62
CA SER A 105 -35.15 13.21 -12.19
C SER A 105 -35.89 12.55 -13.35
N ARG A 106 -36.66 11.49 -13.06
CA ARG A 106 -37.54 10.82 -14.02
C ARG A 106 -38.95 11.39 -13.91
N ASN A 107 -39.44 11.98 -14.98
CA ASN A 107 -40.87 12.21 -15.16
C ASN A 107 -41.51 10.92 -15.69
N THR A 108 -42.34 10.27 -14.87
CA THR A 108 -42.99 9.01 -15.22
C THR A 108 -44.14 9.18 -16.23
N GLU A 109 -44.75 10.37 -16.30
CA GLU A 109 -45.87 10.67 -17.20
C GLU A 109 -45.41 11.00 -18.62
N ALA A 110 -44.29 11.71 -18.76
CA ALA A 110 -43.75 12.18 -20.04
C ALA A 110 -42.59 11.32 -20.56
N SER A 111 -42.18 10.27 -19.83
CA SER A 111 -40.98 9.47 -20.11
C SER A 111 -39.72 10.33 -20.37
N ALA A 112 -39.61 11.45 -19.64
CA ALA A 112 -38.54 12.42 -19.78
C ALA A 112 -37.61 12.41 -18.56
N SER A 113 -36.31 12.65 -18.79
CA SER A 113 -35.32 12.85 -17.72
C SER A 113 -34.88 14.31 -17.70
N LEU A 114 -34.79 14.91 -16.51
CA LEU A 114 -34.31 16.28 -16.34
C LEU A 114 -33.04 16.30 -15.50
N TYR A 115 -31.94 16.72 -16.12
CA TYR A 115 -30.61 16.68 -15.54
C TYR A 115 -30.33 17.89 -14.67
N LEU A 116 -29.87 17.63 -13.44
CA LEU A 116 -29.50 18.63 -12.47
C LEU A 116 -28.19 19.31 -12.84
N TYR A 117 -28.18 20.63 -12.75
CA TYR A 117 -26.99 21.44 -12.93
C TYR A 117 -27.02 22.66 -12.03
N GLN A 118 -25.84 23.23 -11.78
CA GLN A 118 -25.75 24.52 -11.11
C GLN A 118 -26.07 25.65 -12.06
N ASN A 119 -27.06 26.46 -11.70
CA ASN A 119 -27.30 27.74 -12.34
C ASN A 119 -26.60 28.84 -11.55
N GLU A 120 -25.39 29.23 -11.99
CA GLU A 120 -24.60 30.28 -11.35
C GLU A 120 -25.32 31.64 -11.33
N ALA A 121 -26.04 31.97 -12.41
CA ALA A 121 -26.77 33.24 -12.52
C ALA A 121 -27.88 33.38 -11.48
N LEU A 122 -28.46 32.26 -11.03
CA LEU A 122 -29.53 32.23 -10.03
C LEU A 122 -29.06 31.73 -8.65
N GLY A 123 -27.79 31.32 -8.52
CA GLY A 123 -27.22 30.79 -7.28
C GLY A 123 -27.91 29.53 -6.75
N ARG A 124 -28.50 28.70 -7.64
CA ARG A 124 -29.30 27.53 -7.23
C ARG A 124 -29.16 26.36 -8.20
N ILE A 125 -29.57 25.19 -7.73
CA ILE A 125 -29.77 24.01 -8.58
C ILE A 125 -30.92 24.30 -9.57
N ALA A 126 -30.78 23.83 -10.79
CA ALA A 126 -31.82 23.86 -11.81
C ALA A 126 -31.78 22.54 -12.60
N ALA A 127 -32.76 22.34 -13.50
CA ALA A 127 -32.86 21.13 -14.30
C ALA A 127 -33.02 21.45 -15.79
N VAL A 128 -32.37 20.65 -16.66
CA VAL A 128 -32.47 20.77 -18.13
C VAL A 128 -32.88 19.44 -18.76
N PRO A 129 -33.65 19.46 -19.87
CA PRO A 129 -34.14 18.25 -20.51
C PRO A 129 -33.10 17.53 -21.39
N GLN A 130 -32.00 18.20 -21.72
CA GLN A 130 -30.94 17.61 -22.53
C GLN A 130 -29.85 17.04 -21.64
N GLN A 131 -29.39 15.84 -21.97
CA GLN A 131 -28.24 15.24 -21.30
C GLN A 131 -27.02 16.16 -21.44
N PRO A 132 -26.41 16.58 -20.32
CA PRO A 132 -25.22 17.41 -20.33
C PRO A 132 -24.06 16.76 -21.06
N SER A 133 -23.30 17.55 -21.83
CA SER A 133 -22.05 17.09 -22.43
C SER A 133 -20.93 17.04 -21.39
N ALA A 134 -19.86 16.29 -21.69
CA ALA A 134 -18.67 16.22 -20.84
C ALA A 134 -17.93 17.57 -20.69
N GLN A 135 -18.29 18.59 -21.47
CA GLN A 135 -17.77 19.95 -21.37
C GLN A 135 -18.57 20.82 -20.38
N PHE A 136 -19.78 20.40 -20.00
CA PHE A 136 -20.64 21.18 -19.11
C PHE A 136 -20.46 20.75 -17.64
N GLU A 137 -19.35 21.18 -17.03
CA GLU A 137 -18.94 20.76 -15.69
C GLU A 137 -19.95 21.13 -14.58
N ALA A 138 -20.74 22.20 -14.77
CA ALA A 138 -21.78 22.61 -13.82
C ALA A 138 -22.90 21.56 -13.64
N ALA A 139 -23.06 20.62 -14.58
CA ALA A 139 -24.02 19.53 -14.51
C ALA A 139 -23.38 18.18 -14.15
N GLN A 140 -22.11 18.19 -13.75
CA GLN A 140 -21.35 16.98 -13.43
C GLN A 140 -21.16 16.85 -11.92
N TRP A 141 -21.35 15.63 -11.45
CA TRP A 141 -21.39 15.30 -10.04
C TRP A 141 -20.46 14.13 -9.75
N LYS A 142 -19.70 14.24 -8.66
CA LYS A 142 -19.04 13.11 -8.02
C LYS A 142 -19.90 12.69 -6.83
N LEU A 143 -20.22 11.40 -6.76
CA LEU A 143 -20.80 10.79 -5.57
C LEU A 143 -19.64 10.50 -4.63
N VAL A 144 -19.48 11.32 -3.59
CA VAL A 144 -18.43 11.14 -2.57
C VAL A 144 -19.06 10.38 -1.43
N TYR A 145 -18.67 9.12 -1.23
CA TYR A 145 -19.30 8.24 -0.25
C TYR A 145 -19.18 8.77 1.19
N THR A 146 -20.24 8.61 2.00
CA THR A 146 -20.37 9.16 3.36
C THR A 146 -20.64 8.13 4.44
N GLY A 147 -20.87 6.86 4.07
CA GLY A 147 -20.42 5.79 4.97
C GLY A 147 -18.93 6.03 5.26
N GLU A 148 -18.45 5.70 6.45
CA GLU A 148 -17.11 6.01 6.99
C GLU A 148 -15.93 5.71 6.02
N ASP A 149 -15.74 6.44 4.92
CA ASP A 149 -14.78 6.08 3.86
C ASP A 149 -14.52 7.27 2.89
N THR A 150 -13.92 8.34 3.40
CA THR A 150 -12.55 8.53 2.88
C THR A 150 -11.77 7.40 3.52
N PRO A 151 -11.31 6.39 2.76
CA PRO A 151 -10.57 5.28 3.35
C PRO A 151 -9.48 5.88 4.24
N PRO A 152 -9.42 5.50 5.54
CA PRO A 152 -8.47 6.09 6.45
C PRO A 152 -7.06 5.94 5.87
N LEU A 153 -6.29 7.04 5.89
CA LEU A 153 -4.90 7.01 5.51
C LEU A 153 -4.07 6.58 6.74
N TYR A 154 -3.48 5.40 6.65
CA TYR A 154 -2.52 4.91 7.63
C TYR A 154 -1.11 5.06 7.06
N GLY A 155 -0.37 6.01 7.60
CA GLY A 155 1.02 6.26 7.24
C GLY A 155 1.99 5.55 8.17
N PHE A 156 2.95 4.83 7.60
CA PHE A 156 4.05 4.18 8.31
C PHE A 156 5.38 4.73 7.80
N ASP A 157 6.22 5.23 8.71
CA ASP A 157 7.50 5.84 8.39
C ASP A 157 8.62 5.07 9.08
N GLU A 158 9.72 4.80 8.36
CA GLU A 158 10.87 4.07 8.89
C GLU A 158 11.50 4.74 10.13
N ASN A 159 11.27 6.04 10.35
CA ASN A 159 11.76 6.78 11.51
C ASN A 159 10.77 6.84 12.69
N SER A 160 9.60 6.20 12.57
CA SER A 160 8.55 6.24 13.59
C SER A 160 8.97 5.59 14.90
N LYS A 161 8.88 6.34 16.01
CA LYS A 161 9.23 5.85 17.36
C LYS A 161 8.10 5.07 18.04
N THR A 162 6.92 5.12 17.48
CA THR A 162 5.70 4.50 18.00
C THR A 162 4.99 3.77 16.88
N TYR A 163 4.28 2.71 17.23
CA TYR A 163 3.36 2.02 16.35
C TYR A 163 1.99 2.02 17.01
N GLU A 164 0.99 2.53 16.30
CA GLU A 164 -0.40 2.45 16.71
C GLU A 164 -1.08 1.46 15.78
N ASN A 165 -1.59 0.36 16.34
CA ASN A 165 -2.29 -0.67 15.58
C ASN A 165 -3.58 -0.09 14.97
N PRO A 166 -3.70 -0.01 13.63
CA PRO A 166 -4.93 0.40 12.97
C PRO A 166 -6.04 -0.65 13.09
N ARG A 167 -7.23 -0.30 12.59
CA ARG A 167 -8.32 -1.28 12.44
C ARG A 167 -8.22 -1.93 11.06
N ASP A 168 -8.43 -3.23 11.02
CA ASP A 168 -8.57 -3.97 9.76
C ASP A 168 -9.72 -3.43 8.92
N GLY A 169 -9.59 -3.52 7.60
CA GLY A 169 -10.61 -3.11 6.66
C GLY A 169 -10.07 -2.34 5.46
N TYR A 170 -10.98 -1.67 4.76
CA TYR A 170 -10.68 -0.86 3.59
C TYR A 170 -9.95 0.43 4.01
N ALA A 171 -8.77 0.68 3.43
CA ALA A 171 -7.92 1.81 3.82
C ALA A 171 -6.97 2.24 2.69
N VAL A 172 -6.33 3.40 2.85
CA VAL A 172 -5.12 3.77 2.11
C VAL A 172 -3.93 3.55 3.02
N VAL A 173 -2.98 2.73 2.59
CA VAL A 173 -1.70 2.55 3.28
C VAL A 173 -0.64 3.35 2.55
N SER A 174 0.10 4.18 3.29
CA SER A 174 1.33 4.84 2.82
C SER A 174 2.52 4.29 3.61
N ILE A 175 3.47 3.67 2.91
CA ILE A 175 4.75 3.21 3.47
C ILE A 175 5.83 4.16 3.00
N THR A 176 6.46 4.87 3.94
CA THR A 176 7.64 5.70 3.71
C THR A 176 8.88 4.93 4.15
N ARG A 177 9.62 4.39 3.18
CA ARG A 177 10.81 3.56 3.42
C ARG A 177 11.84 3.67 2.31
N THR A 178 13.10 3.85 2.69
CA THR A 178 14.20 3.97 1.75
C THR A 178 14.67 2.58 1.30
N PHE A 179 14.50 2.28 0.01
CA PHE A 179 15.06 1.07 -0.61
C PHE A 179 16.17 1.44 -1.58
N GLN A 180 17.28 0.72 -1.51
CA GLN A 180 18.34 0.84 -2.51
C GLN A 180 17.96 0.01 -3.75
N PRO A 181 18.04 0.57 -4.98
CA PRO A 181 17.60 -0.13 -6.19
C PRO A 181 18.33 -1.47 -6.40
N GLY A 182 17.55 -2.55 -6.51
CA GLY A 182 18.09 -3.89 -6.77
C GLY A 182 18.93 -4.45 -5.62
N GLN A 183 18.76 -3.92 -4.42
CA GLN A 183 19.41 -4.36 -3.20
C GLN A 183 18.39 -4.97 -2.24
N TRP A 184 18.80 -6.03 -1.56
CA TRP A 184 18.03 -6.66 -0.51
C TRP A 184 18.12 -5.84 0.78
N ALA A 185 17.01 -5.75 1.51
CA ALA A 185 16.90 -5.12 2.83
C ALA A 185 16.03 -6.00 3.74
N THR A 186 16.21 -5.90 5.07
CA THR A 186 15.22 -6.47 5.99
C THR A 186 13.92 -5.66 5.89
N PHE A 187 12.80 -6.30 6.16
CA PHE A 187 11.50 -5.64 6.19
C PHE A 187 10.55 -6.34 7.14
N CYS A 188 9.70 -5.57 7.80
CA CYS A 188 8.61 -6.04 8.65
C CYS A 188 7.38 -5.22 8.25
N SER A 189 6.51 -5.81 7.43
CA SER A 189 5.36 -5.09 6.88
C SER A 189 4.34 -4.78 7.97
N PRO A 190 3.79 -3.56 8.06
CA PRO A 190 2.69 -3.27 8.98
C PRO A 190 1.37 -3.91 8.57
N VAL A 191 1.27 -4.41 7.33
CA VAL A 191 0.06 -5.00 6.73
C VAL A 191 0.34 -6.32 6.01
N ASP A 192 -0.69 -7.17 5.94
CA ASP A 192 -0.70 -8.31 5.04
C ASP A 192 -0.70 -7.82 3.58
N LEU A 193 0.16 -8.40 2.74
CA LEU A 193 0.17 -8.14 1.30
C LEU A 193 0.13 -9.46 0.53
N THR A 194 -0.91 -9.63 -0.28
CA THR A 194 -0.97 -10.67 -1.31
C THR A 194 0.09 -10.43 -2.39
N GLU A 195 0.39 -11.43 -3.22
CA GLU A 195 1.33 -11.28 -4.34
C GLU A 195 0.95 -10.13 -5.28
N THR A 196 -0.34 -9.96 -5.55
CA THR A 196 -0.85 -8.88 -6.41
C THR A 196 -0.63 -7.51 -5.77
N GLN A 197 -0.97 -7.36 -4.49
CA GLN A 197 -0.79 -6.09 -3.75
C GLN A 197 0.69 -5.74 -3.60
N LEU A 198 1.54 -6.75 -3.36
CA LEU A 198 2.99 -6.59 -3.28
C LEU A 198 3.57 -6.01 -4.58
N LYS A 199 3.17 -6.56 -5.73
CA LYS A 199 3.60 -6.06 -7.05
C LYS A 199 3.02 -4.68 -7.38
N GLN A 200 1.78 -4.41 -6.98
CA GLN A 200 1.19 -3.08 -7.14
C GLN A 200 1.94 -2.03 -6.33
N LEU A 201 2.33 -2.36 -5.09
CA LEU A 201 2.98 -1.44 -4.18
C LEU A 201 4.46 -1.23 -4.53
N PHE A 202 5.22 -2.29 -4.81
CA PHE A 202 6.69 -2.23 -4.99
C PHE A 202 7.19 -2.50 -6.42
N GLY A 203 6.28 -2.77 -7.36
CA GLY A 203 6.57 -3.10 -8.77
C GLY A 203 6.65 -4.61 -9.06
N ASP A 204 6.46 -4.96 -10.33
CA ASP A 204 6.34 -6.36 -10.79
C ASP A 204 7.57 -7.24 -10.50
N ASP A 205 8.76 -6.64 -10.43
CA ASP A 205 10.04 -7.32 -10.22
C ASP A 205 10.40 -7.46 -8.72
N VAL A 206 9.49 -7.13 -7.80
CA VAL A 206 9.71 -7.25 -6.36
C VAL A 206 9.99 -8.70 -5.96
N GLN A 207 10.97 -8.91 -5.08
CA GLN A 207 11.28 -10.22 -4.52
C GLN A 207 11.21 -10.17 -2.99
N VAL A 208 10.69 -11.23 -2.38
CA VAL A 208 10.56 -11.38 -0.93
C VAL A 208 11.05 -12.76 -0.53
N ALA A 209 11.67 -12.86 0.65
CA ALA A 209 12.04 -14.14 1.24
C ALA A 209 11.90 -14.12 2.76
N GLU A 210 11.53 -15.27 3.33
CA GLU A 210 11.30 -15.47 4.76
C GLU A 210 12.43 -16.30 5.37
N LEU A 211 12.78 -16.04 6.63
CA LEU A 211 13.81 -16.81 7.32
C LEU A 211 13.28 -18.21 7.65
N LYS A 212 14.00 -19.23 7.18
CA LYS A 212 13.65 -20.64 7.43
C LYS A 212 14.47 -21.26 8.56
N ALA A 213 15.77 -20.97 8.60
CA ALA A 213 16.70 -21.58 9.55
C ALA A 213 17.97 -20.74 9.72
N GLN A 214 18.64 -20.92 10.85
CA GLN A 214 20.09 -20.73 10.92
C GLN A 214 20.78 -22.09 10.81
N ASN A 215 21.78 -22.18 9.96
CA ASN A 215 22.65 -23.34 9.84
C ASN A 215 24.11 -22.92 10.11
N ALA A 216 24.63 -23.27 11.29
CA ALA A 216 25.91 -22.79 11.77
C ALA A 216 26.00 -21.24 11.72
N ASN A 217 26.86 -20.70 10.85
CA ASN A 217 27.10 -19.26 10.63
C ASN A 217 26.24 -18.63 9.52
N GLU A 218 25.33 -19.39 8.89
CA GLU A 218 24.52 -18.96 7.75
C GLU A 218 23.03 -18.81 8.10
N LEU A 219 22.41 -17.71 7.68
CA LEU A 219 20.95 -17.54 7.68
C LEU A 219 20.34 -18.02 6.36
N GLN A 220 19.40 -18.96 6.42
CA GLN A 220 18.78 -19.56 5.25
C GLN A 220 17.39 -18.96 5.02
N PHE A 221 17.24 -18.23 3.93
CA PHE A 221 15.99 -17.66 3.47
C PHE A 221 15.37 -18.51 2.37
N VAL A 222 14.04 -18.50 2.31
CA VAL A 222 13.27 -19.13 1.23
C VAL A 222 12.35 -18.11 0.58
N THR A 223 12.25 -18.15 -0.75
CA THR A 223 11.40 -17.26 -1.51
C THR A 223 9.95 -17.35 -1.03
N SER A 224 9.33 -16.19 -0.88
CA SER A 224 7.91 -16.02 -0.59
C SER A 224 7.29 -15.09 -1.64
N HIS A 225 5.97 -15.19 -1.81
CA HIS A 225 5.21 -14.39 -2.77
C HIS A 225 4.19 -13.47 -2.09
N SER A 226 4.15 -13.46 -0.76
CA SER A 226 3.25 -12.64 0.04
C SER A 226 3.97 -12.16 1.30
N LEU A 227 3.43 -11.13 1.93
CA LEU A 227 3.88 -10.68 3.25
C LEU A 227 2.76 -10.87 4.26
N LYS A 228 3.15 -11.29 5.45
CA LYS A 228 2.27 -11.30 6.62
C LYS A 228 2.58 -10.09 7.50
N ALA A 229 1.55 -9.45 8.01
CA ALA A 229 1.64 -8.28 8.87
C ALA A 229 2.46 -8.63 10.12
N GLY A 230 3.45 -7.79 10.44
CA GLY A 230 4.32 -7.94 11.61
C GLY A 230 5.39 -9.02 11.47
N VAL A 231 5.38 -9.84 10.42
CA VAL A 231 6.35 -10.93 10.24
C VAL A 231 7.61 -10.39 9.54
N PRO A 232 8.81 -10.57 10.13
CA PRO A 232 10.06 -10.13 9.52
C PRO A 232 10.45 -10.99 8.31
N CYS A 233 10.92 -10.33 7.27
CA CYS A 233 11.40 -10.91 6.02
C CYS A 233 12.61 -10.14 5.47
N ILE A 234 13.08 -10.54 4.30
CA ILE A 234 13.90 -9.69 3.42
C ILE A 234 13.12 -9.37 2.15
N ILE A 235 13.31 -8.16 1.62
CA ILE A 235 12.67 -7.66 0.41
C ILE A 235 13.71 -7.03 -0.51
N LYS A 236 13.51 -7.15 -1.82
CA LYS A 236 14.30 -6.50 -2.86
C LYS A 236 13.38 -5.73 -3.78
N VAL A 237 13.56 -4.41 -3.80
CA VAL A 237 12.80 -3.50 -4.67
C VAL A 237 13.70 -3.08 -5.83
N MET A 238 13.30 -3.38 -7.06
CA MET A 238 14.12 -3.12 -8.25
C MET A 238 14.08 -1.66 -8.68
N LYS A 239 12.91 -1.01 -8.53
CA LYS A 239 12.66 0.38 -8.94
C LYS A 239 11.94 1.13 -7.81
N PRO A 240 12.66 1.58 -6.77
CA PRO A 240 12.10 2.43 -5.73
C PRO A 240 11.43 3.69 -6.30
N THR A 241 10.43 4.23 -5.61
CA THR A 241 9.82 5.52 -5.98
C THR A 241 10.80 6.67 -5.71
N GLU A 242 10.69 7.78 -6.44
CA GLU A 242 11.63 8.92 -6.31
C GLU A 242 11.66 9.52 -4.89
N ASN A 243 10.55 9.41 -4.18
CA ASN A 243 10.28 9.97 -2.86
C ASN A 243 10.17 8.90 -1.76
N ASN A 244 10.52 7.64 -2.03
CA ASN A 244 10.49 6.53 -1.06
C ASN A 244 9.12 6.28 -0.42
N GLU A 245 8.05 6.77 -1.04
CA GLU A 245 6.67 6.61 -0.59
C GLU A 245 5.95 5.61 -1.51
N TYR A 246 5.25 4.65 -0.91
CA TYR A 246 4.50 3.60 -1.59
C TYR A 246 3.07 3.61 -1.09
N LEU A 247 2.11 3.83 -2.00
CA LEU A 247 0.69 3.96 -1.66
C LEU A 247 -0.15 2.86 -2.32
N LEU A 248 -1.05 2.26 -1.53
CA LEU A 248 -2.05 1.33 -2.03
C LEU A 248 -3.36 1.49 -1.27
N GLU A 249 -4.46 1.48 -2.02
CA GLU A 249 -5.83 1.54 -1.51
C GLU A 249 -6.51 0.19 -1.73
N ASP A 250 -6.76 -0.55 -0.65
CA ASP A 250 -7.36 -1.89 -0.67
C ASP A 250 -7.87 -2.27 0.74
N ASN A 251 -8.35 -3.50 0.90
CA ASN A 251 -8.61 -4.11 2.20
C ASN A 251 -7.32 -4.69 2.78
N PHE A 252 -7.01 -4.28 4.01
CA PHE A 252 -5.81 -4.72 4.73
C PHE A 252 -6.15 -5.36 6.07
N THR A 253 -5.33 -6.34 6.44
CA THR A 253 -5.15 -6.79 7.82
C THR A 253 -3.89 -6.14 8.36
N PHE A 254 -3.98 -5.48 9.52
CA PHE A 254 -2.86 -4.82 10.15
C PHE A 254 -2.20 -5.68 11.23
N ALA A 255 -0.90 -5.47 11.43
CA ALA A 255 -0.16 -6.14 12.48
C ALA A 255 -0.61 -5.63 13.85
N SER A 256 -1.07 -6.50 14.74
CA SER A 256 -1.34 -6.04 16.12
C SER A 256 -0.07 -5.56 16.83
N GLN A 257 1.08 -6.14 16.48
CA GLN A 257 2.43 -5.82 16.94
C GLN A 257 3.43 -6.46 15.98
N ALA A 258 4.72 -6.11 16.10
CA ALA A 258 5.77 -6.84 15.40
C ALA A 258 5.91 -8.26 15.96
N GLU A 259 6.09 -9.24 15.09
CA GLU A 259 6.29 -10.63 15.46
C GLU A 259 7.77 -10.98 15.59
N THR A 260 8.01 -12.10 16.28
CA THR A 260 9.33 -12.74 16.35
C THR A 260 9.21 -14.14 15.78
N VAL A 261 10.12 -14.50 14.88
CA VAL A 261 10.11 -15.78 14.18
C VAL A 261 11.25 -16.63 14.74
N PRO A 262 10.97 -17.56 15.66
CA PRO A 262 11.98 -18.49 16.14
C PRO A 262 12.30 -19.51 15.05
N VAL A 263 13.59 -19.74 14.82
CA VAL A 263 14.09 -20.76 13.92
C VAL A 263 15.11 -21.64 14.65
N ASN A 264 15.52 -22.74 14.05
CA ASN A 264 16.65 -23.49 14.59
C ASN A 264 17.89 -22.57 14.63
N GLY A 265 18.51 -22.41 15.80
CA GLY A 265 19.72 -21.60 16.01
C GLY A 265 19.50 -20.20 16.60
N GLY A 266 18.31 -19.62 16.49
CA GLY A 266 18.06 -18.25 16.94
C GLY A 266 16.69 -17.70 16.53
N THR A 267 16.51 -16.39 16.61
CA THR A 267 15.20 -15.74 16.38
C THR A 267 15.36 -14.49 15.52
N PHE A 268 14.45 -14.32 14.57
CA PHE A 268 14.35 -13.12 13.74
C PHE A 268 13.29 -12.18 14.31
N TYR A 269 13.68 -10.95 14.64
CA TYR A 269 12.83 -9.97 15.30
C TYR A 269 12.41 -8.90 14.31
N GLY A 270 11.11 -8.77 14.06
CA GLY A 270 10.56 -7.63 13.34
C GLY A 270 10.45 -6.40 14.23
N THR A 271 10.43 -5.22 13.61
CA THR A 271 10.18 -3.94 14.28
C THR A 271 9.11 -3.16 13.50
N LEU A 272 8.13 -2.58 14.20
CA LEU A 272 7.16 -1.63 13.62
C LEU A 272 7.35 -0.20 14.16
N SER A 273 8.32 -0.04 15.07
CA SER A 273 8.80 1.23 15.59
C SER A 273 10.32 1.16 15.76
N VAL A 274 10.98 2.32 15.72
CA VAL A 274 12.42 2.44 15.98
C VAL A 274 12.78 1.73 17.27
N THR A 275 13.69 0.78 17.18
CA THR A 275 14.07 -0.13 18.26
C THR A 275 15.57 -0.08 18.50
N LYS A 276 15.98 -0.21 19.76
CA LYS A 276 17.38 -0.32 20.16
C LYS A 276 17.64 -1.72 20.74
N PRO A 277 17.97 -2.71 19.90
CA PRO A 277 18.34 -4.02 20.40
C PRO A 277 19.64 -3.95 21.20
N ASN A 278 19.72 -4.73 22.27
CA ASN A 278 20.92 -4.78 23.12
C ASN A 278 22.07 -5.54 22.45
N PHE A 279 21.74 -6.52 21.60
CA PHE A 279 22.67 -7.37 20.87
C PHE A 279 21.93 -8.05 19.71
N GLY A 280 22.69 -8.60 18.78
CA GLY A 280 22.17 -9.32 17.64
C GLY A 280 22.94 -8.94 16.39
N TYR A 281 22.26 -9.04 15.26
CA TYR A 281 22.84 -8.88 13.95
C TYR A 281 21.88 -8.08 13.05
N ALA A 282 22.36 -6.98 12.51
CA ALA A 282 21.73 -6.27 11.42
C ALA A 282 22.14 -6.96 10.12
N LEU A 283 21.17 -7.43 9.34
CA LEU A 283 21.51 -8.05 8.06
C LEU A 283 21.91 -6.95 7.09
N ASN A 284 23.04 -7.12 6.42
CA ASN A 284 23.39 -6.38 5.21
C ASN A 284 23.25 -7.35 4.03
N PRO A 285 22.04 -7.47 3.46
CA PRO A 285 21.78 -8.56 2.55
C PRO A 285 22.60 -8.43 1.24
N ASN A 286 23.16 -7.26 0.92
CA ASN A 286 23.81 -7.01 -0.36
C ASN A 286 25.24 -7.53 -0.48
N THR A 287 25.92 -7.71 0.64
CA THR A 287 27.33 -8.13 0.66
C THR A 287 27.52 -9.55 1.18
N SER A 288 26.41 -10.30 1.32
CA SER A 288 26.35 -11.53 2.11
C SER A 288 26.92 -11.33 3.52
N ALA A 289 27.02 -10.11 4.04
CA ALA A 289 27.59 -9.83 5.35
C ALA A 289 26.49 -9.56 6.37
N VAL A 290 26.74 -9.89 7.62
CA VAL A 290 25.83 -9.59 8.72
C VAL A 290 26.63 -8.77 9.73
N GLU A 291 26.11 -7.59 10.09
CA GLU A 291 26.80 -6.64 10.95
C GLU A 291 26.36 -6.86 12.40
N PRO A 292 27.31 -7.10 13.33
CA PRO A 292 26.96 -7.22 14.74
C PRO A 292 26.40 -5.91 15.26
N ILE A 293 25.30 -6.01 16.00
CA ILE A 293 24.66 -4.89 16.68
C ILE A 293 25.44 -4.60 17.96
N ASP A 294 25.92 -3.37 18.09
CA ASP A 294 26.58 -2.85 19.28
C ASP A 294 25.65 -1.99 20.15
N ASN A 295 26.14 -1.59 21.32
CA ASN A 295 25.36 -0.80 22.25
C ASN A 295 25.10 0.60 21.69
N GLY A 296 23.85 0.88 21.35
CA GLY A 296 23.41 2.15 20.77
C GLY A 296 23.00 2.06 19.31
N TYR A 297 23.18 0.90 18.67
CA TYR A 297 22.66 0.64 17.34
C TYR A 297 21.14 0.87 17.29
N VAL A 298 20.69 1.49 16.21
CA VAL A 298 19.29 1.83 15.99
C VAL A 298 18.78 1.01 14.81
N VAL A 299 17.74 0.23 15.05
CA VAL A 299 16.99 -0.45 14.00
C VAL A 299 15.74 0.37 13.72
N ASP A 300 15.62 0.82 12.48
CA ASP A 300 14.47 1.60 12.01
C ASP A 300 13.14 0.84 12.17
N ALA A 301 12.02 1.55 12.13
CA ALA A 301 10.71 0.93 12.01
C ALA A 301 10.59 0.17 10.68
N MET A 302 9.68 -0.80 10.65
CA MET A 302 9.44 -1.69 9.50
C MET A 302 10.68 -2.49 9.08
N SER A 303 11.63 -2.71 9.99
CA SER A 303 12.88 -3.44 9.73
C SER A 303 12.92 -4.73 10.54
N ALA A 304 14.03 -5.45 10.46
CA ALA A 304 14.25 -6.62 11.29
C ALA A 304 15.73 -6.80 11.63
N TYR A 305 15.99 -7.53 12.72
CA TYR A 305 17.31 -7.95 13.16
C TYR A 305 17.29 -9.39 13.65
N TYR A 306 18.43 -10.06 13.61
CA TYR A 306 18.55 -11.46 14.02
C TYR A 306 19.30 -11.62 15.34
N VAL A 307 18.90 -12.57 16.17
CA VAL A 307 19.64 -12.96 17.37
C VAL A 307 19.95 -14.45 17.29
N SER A 308 21.23 -14.78 17.24
CA SER A 308 21.71 -16.17 17.38
C SER A 308 21.69 -16.59 18.85
N TYR A 309 21.23 -17.80 19.11
CA TYR A 309 21.39 -18.50 20.40
C TYR A 309 22.60 -19.43 20.42
N LEU A 310 23.25 -19.60 19.26
CA LEU A 310 24.51 -20.33 19.14
C LEU A 310 25.68 -19.39 19.40
N ASP A 311 26.75 -19.94 19.98
CA ASP A 311 28.04 -19.26 20.16
C ASP A 311 28.83 -19.25 18.83
N VAL A 312 28.27 -18.55 17.84
CA VAL A 312 28.79 -18.41 16.48
C VAL A 312 28.60 -16.98 15.98
N VAL A 313 29.54 -16.54 15.14
CA VAL A 313 29.39 -15.32 14.37
C VAL A 313 28.61 -15.67 13.10
N ILE A 314 27.51 -14.96 12.86
CA ILE A 314 26.80 -15.05 11.58
C ILE A 314 27.61 -14.25 10.56
N ASP A 315 28.07 -14.89 9.50
CA ASP A 315 28.88 -14.25 8.46
C ASP A 315 28.17 -14.16 7.12
N CYS A 316 27.08 -14.91 6.91
CA CYS A 316 26.36 -14.92 5.64
C CYS A 316 24.88 -15.31 5.69
N TRP A 317 24.23 -15.18 4.54
CA TRP A 317 22.89 -15.65 4.29
C TRP A 317 22.78 -16.24 2.86
N SER A 318 21.81 -17.12 2.64
CA SER A 318 21.49 -17.69 1.32
C SER A 318 19.99 -17.68 1.03
N LEU A 319 19.64 -17.76 -0.25
CA LEU A 319 18.28 -17.86 -0.76
C LEU A 319 18.05 -19.20 -1.43
N ASP A 320 16.96 -19.88 -1.08
CA ASP A 320 16.49 -21.13 -1.68
C ASP A 320 17.53 -22.26 -1.70
N GLY A 321 18.45 -22.24 -0.74
CA GLY A 321 19.47 -23.28 -0.60
C GLY A 321 20.46 -23.34 -1.76
N THR A 322 20.71 -22.23 -2.47
CA THR A 322 21.81 -22.19 -3.44
C THR A 322 23.14 -22.35 -2.71
N THR A 323 23.93 -23.33 -3.14
CA THR A 323 25.32 -23.55 -2.73
C THR A 323 26.20 -22.41 -3.24
N GLY A 324 26.10 -21.25 -2.60
CA GLY A 324 27.07 -20.16 -2.74
C GLY A 324 28.43 -20.64 -2.26
N ILE A 325 29.49 -20.20 -2.94
CA ILE A 325 30.87 -20.61 -2.66
C ILE A 325 31.20 -20.30 -1.20
N GLY A 326 31.42 -21.35 -0.39
CA GLY A 326 31.75 -21.23 1.03
C GLY A 326 32.97 -20.34 1.27
N THR A 327 32.98 -19.73 2.46
CA THR A 327 33.96 -18.80 3.00
C THR A 327 35.39 -19.15 2.58
N ILE A 328 36.09 -18.21 1.94
CA ILE A 328 37.53 -18.33 1.67
C ILE A 328 38.26 -18.14 3.00
N THR A 329 38.64 -19.25 3.63
CA THR A 329 39.38 -19.21 4.89
C THR A 329 40.80 -18.68 4.67
N THR A 330 41.16 -17.61 5.39
CA THR A 330 42.51 -17.01 5.40
C THR A 330 43.47 -17.67 6.40
N THR A 331 43.03 -18.72 7.10
CA THR A 331 43.86 -19.45 8.06
C THR A 331 44.96 -20.24 7.35
N THR A 332 46.16 -20.24 7.93
CA THR A 332 47.34 -20.97 7.44
C THR A 332 47.01 -22.44 7.19
N PRO A 333 47.20 -22.96 5.96
CA PRO A 333 46.80 -24.33 5.65
C PRO A 333 47.75 -25.38 6.24
N GLU A 334 47.21 -26.28 7.06
CA GLU A 334 47.83 -27.58 7.38
C GLU A 334 47.43 -28.59 6.30
N GLY A 335 48.36 -28.92 5.38
CA GLY A 335 48.15 -29.97 4.38
C GLY A 335 48.75 -29.66 3.01
N ASP A 336 48.44 -30.54 2.06
CA ASP A 336 48.82 -30.40 0.65
C ASP A 336 48.02 -29.26 -0.01
N ILE A 337 48.72 -28.44 -0.80
CA ILE A 337 48.17 -27.26 -1.48
C ILE A 337 48.12 -27.54 -2.97
N TYR A 338 46.99 -27.24 -3.59
CA TYR A 338 46.73 -27.47 -5.01
C TYR A 338 46.29 -26.17 -5.70
N THR A 339 46.53 -26.06 -7.01
CA THR A 339 45.86 -25.05 -7.84
C THR A 339 44.37 -25.38 -7.99
N ILE A 340 43.59 -24.42 -8.50
CA ILE A 340 42.20 -24.67 -8.90
C ILE A 340 42.05 -25.76 -9.98
N GLY A 341 43.12 -26.05 -10.73
CA GLY A 341 43.16 -27.14 -11.71
C GLY A 341 43.56 -28.49 -11.13
N GLY A 342 43.71 -28.62 -9.81
CA GLY A 342 44.04 -29.88 -9.14
C GLY A 342 45.53 -30.24 -9.16
N GLN A 343 46.42 -29.33 -9.57
CA GLN A 343 47.86 -29.58 -9.54
C GLN A 343 48.44 -29.25 -8.16
N LYS A 344 49.15 -30.20 -7.53
CA LYS A 344 49.83 -29.97 -6.25
C LYS A 344 50.98 -28.96 -6.43
N VAL A 345 50.99 -27.90 -5.62
CA VAL A 345 51.97 -26.80 -5.64
C VAL A 345 52.79 -26.67 -4.35
N GLY A 346 52.44 -27.42 -3.30
CA GLY A 346 53.22 -27.43 -2.06
C GLY A 346 52.53 -28.17 -0.94
N SER A 347 53.12 -28.13 0.26
CA SER A 347 52.52 -28.67 1.48
C SER A 347 52.97 -27.88 2.72
N GLY A 348 52.01 -27.64 3.62
CA GLY A 348 52.22 -26.96 4.91
C GLY A 348 52.57 -25.46 4.82
N GLU A 349 52.74 -24.85 5.99
CA GLU A 349 52.89 -23.40 6.15
C GLU A 349 54.09 -22.80 5.38
N LYS A 350 55.23 -23.51 5.33
CA LYS A 350 56.42 -23.02 4.62
C LYS A 350 56.19 -22.88 3.11
N ALA A 351 55.41 -23.79 2.53
CA ALA A 351 55.04 -23.70 1.12
C ALA A 351 54.02 -22.57 0.90
N ALA A 352 53.02 -22.45 1.78
CA ALA A 352 52.03 -21.39 1.73
C ALA A 352 52.65 -19.99 1.66
N LYS A 353 53.70 -19.72 2.47
CA LYS A 353 54.42 -18.43 2.46
C LYS A 353 55.14 -18.09 1.15
N ARG A 354 55.40 -19.07 0.28
CA ARG A 354 56.13 -18.87 -0.99
C ARG A 354 55.25 -18.81 -2.26
N LEU A 355 53.96 -19.11 -2.13
CA LEU A 355 53.01 -19.02 -3.25
C LEU A 355 52.82 -17.58 -3.75
N GLN A 356 52.49 -17.42 -5.02
CA GLN A 356 52.05 -16.13 -5.54
C GLN A 356 50.61 -15.84 -5.08
N HIS A 357 50.20 -14.57 -5.05
CA HIS A 357 48.82 -14.18 -4.74
C HIS A 357 47.85 -14.89 -5.69
N GLY A 358 46.79 -15.46 -5.15
CA GLY A 358 45.86 -16.29 -5.93
C GLY A 358 45.03 -17.25 -5.08
N VAL A 359 44.17 -18.03 -5.74
CA VAL A 359 43.28 -19.00 -5.11
C VAL A 359 43.84 -20.42 -5.23
N TYR A 360 43.89 -21.11 -4.11
CA TYR A 360 44.41 -22.47 -3.96
C TYR A 360 43.39 -23.37 -3.27
N VAL A 361 43.59 -24.69 -3.38
CA VAL A 361 42.78 -25.69 -2.67
C VAL A 361 43.65 -26.39 -1.64
N VAL A 362 43.21 -26.43 -0.39
CA VAL A 362 43.88 -27.18 0.70
C VAL A 362 42.82 -27.94 1.47
N GLY A 363 43.02 -29.25 1.68
CA GLY A 363 42.04 -30.09 2.39
C GLY A 363 40.63 -30.06 1.76
N GLY A 364 40.55 -29.87 0.43
CA GLY A 364 39.28 -29.75 -0.30
C GLY A 364 38.59 -28.39 -0.19
N LYS A 365 39.17 -27.40 0.52
CA LYS A 365 38.62 -26.05 0.69
C LYS A 365 39.41 -25.02 -0.12
N LYS A 366 38.75 -23.96 -0.57
CA LYS A 366 39.40 -22.84 -1.28
C LYS A 366 40.06 -21.88 -0.27
N HIS A 367 41.29 -21.49 -0.55
CA HIS A 367 42.08 -20.54 0.23
C HIS A 367 42.62 -19.46 -0.70
N ALA A 368 42.53 -18.18 -0.30
CA ALA A 368 43.20 -17.09 -0.98
C ALA A 368 44.51 -16.75 -0.26
N LYS A 369 45.54 -16.46 -1.05
CA LYS A 369 46.78 -15.88 -0.55
C LYS A 369 46.93 -14.44 -1.00
#